data_AF-A0A947J642-F1
#
_entry.id   AF-A0A947J642-F1
#
_cell.length_a   1.000
_cell.length_b   1.000
_cell.length_c   1.000
_cell.angle_alpha   90.00
_cell.angle_beta   90.00
_cell.angle_gamma   90.00
#
_symmetry.space_group_name_H-M   'P 1'
#
loop_
_entity.id
_entity.type
_entity.pdbx_description
1 polymer ?
#
loop_
_entity_poly.entity_id
_entity_poly.type
_entity_poly.pdbx_seq_one_letter_code
_entity_poly.pdbx_strand_id
1 'polypeptide(L)'
;MMRFCTTLPIIVLLGFAPISFAADNPACLEEYKSEIARIGLDAERKARANPPGRDLKAQQQFMIPVDAAMQAAVERVRQCEEKARGAVPAPSVASNLRAKQCIDQADRQITELRQRNAGRNNLSRGEQMALRDEENRIDESRSDCLRQAR
;
A
#
# COMPACT_ATOMS: atom_id res chain seq x y z
N MET A 1 -54.25 4.41 3.31
CA MET A 1 -53.42 3.24 3.70
C MET A 1 -52.18 3.21 2.83
N MET A 2 -51.06 3.75 3.32
CA MET A 2 -49.77 3.75 2.61
C MET A 2 -49.10 2.39 2.79
N ARG A 3 -48.90 1.67 1.67
CA ARG A 3 -48.10 0.45 1.59
C ARG A 3 -46.62 0.85 1.51
N PHE A 4 -45.88 0.64 2.59
CA PHE A 4 -44.43 0.74 2.61
C PHE A 4 -43.85 -0.37 1.73
N CYS A 5 -43.36 0.02 0.56
CA CYS A 5 -42.55 -0.83 -0.31
C CYS A 5 -41.20 -1.02 0.36
N THR A 6 -41.01 -2.14 1.05
CA THR A 6 -39.74 -2.55 1.65
C THR A 6 -38.77 -3.03 0.58
N THR A 7 -38.28 -2.10 -0.24
CA THR A 7 -37.02 -2.28 -0.98
C THR A 7 -35.88 -2.17 0.02
N LEU A 8 -35.57 -3.27 0.71
CA LEU A 8 -34.35 -3.39 1.49
C LEU A 8 -33.15 -3.23 0.53
N PRO A 9 -32.30 -2.21 0.69
CA PRO A 9 -31.15 -2.05 -0.17
C PRO A 9 -30.13 -3.14 0.19
N ILE A 10 -30.03 -4.16 -0.66
CA ILE A 10 -28.92 -5.13 -0.70
C ILE A 10 -27.57 -4.42 -1.03
N ILE A 11 -27.59 -3.10 -1.22
CA ILE A 11 -26.43 -2.24 -1.50
C ILE A 11 -25.46 -2.16 -0.30
N VAL A 12 -25.91 -2.45 0.94
CA VAL A 12 -25.07 -2.20 2.14
C VAL A 12 -24.12 -3.37 2.47
N LEU A 13 -24.30 -4.57 1.90
CA LEU A 13 -23.53 -5.75 2.31
C LEU A 13 -22.32 -6.11 1.43
N LEU A 14 -22.03 -5.34 0.38
CA LEU A 14 -20.79 -5.48 -0.41
C LEU A 14 -19.70 -4.47 -0.04
N GLY A 15 -19.89 -3.73 1.06
CA GLY A 15 -18.99 -2.64 1.46
C GLY A 15 -17.71 -3.04 2.22
N PHE A 16 -17.56 -4.28 2.69
CA PHE A 16 -16.46 -4.62 3.59
C PHE A 16 -15.95 -6.06 3.44
N ALA A 17 -14.97 -6.27 2.55
CA ALA A 17 -13.92 -7.28 2.65
C ALA A 17 -12.76 -6.91 1.71
N PRO A 18 -11.52 -7.17 2.12
CA PRO A 18 -10.52 -6.17 2.49
C PRO A 18 -9.79 -5.57 1.28
N ILE A 19 -9.91 -4.25 1.08
CA ILE A 19 -8.94 -3.52 0.25
C ILE A 19 -7.75 -3.16 1.16
N SER A 20 -7.03 -4.17 1.63
CA SER A 20 -5.69 -4.00 2.23
C SER A 20 -4.57 -4.19 1.21
N PHE A 21 -4.91 -4.18 -0.09
CA PHE A 21 -3.91 -4.02 -1.14
C PHE A 21 -3.60 -2.53 -1.26
N ALA A 22 -2.62 -2.08 -0.48
CA ALA A 22 -1.85 -0.90 -0.86
C ALA A 22 -1.09 -1.27 -2.13
N ALA A 23 -1.77 -1.18 -3.28
CA ALA A 23 -1.12 -1.34 -4.56
C ALA A 23 -0.16 -0.18 -4.75
N ASP A 24 1.14 -0.46 -4.80
CA ASP A 24 2.19 0.56 -4.91
C ASP A 24 2.11 1.34 -6.24
N ASN A 25 1.43 0.77 -7.25
CA ASN A 25 1.24 1.39 -8.56
C ASN A 25 -0.23 1.85 -8.75
N PRO A 26 -0.49 3.17 -8.87
CA PRO A 26 -1.84 3.71 -9.02
C PRO A 26 -2.54 3.22 -10.30
N ALA A 27 -1.81 2.92 -11.37
CA ALA A 27 -2.41 2.42 -12.62
C ALA A 27 -3.00 1.00 -12.45
N CYS A 28 -2.29 0.12 -11.75
CA CYS A 28 -2.76 -1.24 -11.45
C CYS A 28 -4.00 -1.21 -10.55
N LEU A 29 -4.06 -0.25 -9.61
CA LEU A 29 -5.20 -0.07 -8.71
C LEU A 29 -6.45 0.43 -9.44
N GLU A 30 -6.30 1.37 -10.37
CA GLU A 30 -7.45 1.88 -11.15
C GLU A 30 -8.00 0.82 -12.10
N GLU A 31 -7.13 0.01 -12.71
CA GLU A 31 -7.55 -1.14 -13.52
C GLU A 31 -8.37 -2.14 -12.69
N TYR A 32 -7.90 -2.48 -11.48
CA TYR A 32 -8.61 -3.33 -10.53
C TYR A 32 -10.01 -2.82 -10.18
N LYS A 33 -10.12 -1.56 -9.76
CA LYS A 33 -11.40 -0.94 -9.38
C LYS A 33 -12.38 -0.98 -10.54
N SER A 34 -11.90 -0.72 -11.76
CA SER A 34 -12.72 -0.77 -12.96
C SER A 34 -13.21 -2.19 -13.26
N GLU A 35 -12.38 -3.21 -13.01
CA GLU A 35 -12.70 -4.61 -13.27
C GLU A 35 -13.68 -5.17 -12.22
N ILE A 36 -13.48 -4.86 -10.95
CA ILE A 36 -14.43 -5.21 -9.87
C ILE A 36 -15.79 -4.54 -10.10
N ALA A 37 -15.82 -3.28 -10.52
CA ALA A 37 -17.06 -2.59 -10.87
C ALA A 37 -17.79 -3.28 -12.03
N ARG A 38 -17.06 -3.74 -13.06
CA ARG A 38 -17.65 -4.52 -14.17
C ARG A 38 -18.21 -5.86 -13.70
N ILE A 39 -17.47 -6.60 -12.85
CA ILE A 39 -17.93 -7.89 -12.30
C ILE A 39 -19.21 -7.68 -11.49
N GLY A 40 -19.28 -6.65 -10.65
CA GLY A 40 -20.47 -6.29 -9.89
C GLY A 40 -21.68 -5.99 -10.79
N LEU A 41 -21.50 -5.15 -11.81
CA LEU A 41 -22.56 -4.82 -12.76
C LEU A 41 -23.05 -6.03 -13.57
N ASP A 42 -22.15 -6.94 -13.95
CA ASP A 42 -22.52 -8.18 -14.64
C ASP A 42 -23.26 -9.15 -13.72
N ALA A 43 -22.81 -9.30 -12.48
CA ALA A 43 -23.51 -10.08 -11.45
C ALA A 43 -24.91 -9.52 -11.20
N GLU A 44 -25.06 -8.19 -11.06
CA GLU A 44 -26.38 -7.56 -10.91
C GLU A 44 -27.29 -7.80 -12.12
N ARG A 45 -26.75 -7.69 -13.34
CA ARG A 45 -27.50 -7.95 -14.57
C ARG A 45 -27.99 -9.39 -14.62
N LYS A 46 -27.12 -10.35 -14.27
CA LYS A 46 -27.46 -11.77 -14.19
C LYS A 46 -28.51 -12.05 -13.12
N ALA A 47 -28.38 -11.44 -11.94
CA ALA A 47 -29.37 -11.57 -10.86
C ALA A 47 -30.73 -10.97 -11.23
N ARG A 48 -30.78 -9.91 -12.04
CA ARG A 48 -32.04 -9.35 -12.54
C ARG A 48 -32.68 -10.22 -13.62
N ALA A 49 -31.88 -10.81 -14.50
CA ALA A 49 -32.36 -11.67 -15.58
C ALA A 49 -32.81 -13.05 -15.07
N ASN A 50 -32.10 -13.60 -14.10
CA ASN A 50 -32.41 -14.86 -13.45
C ASN A 50 -32.07 -14.79 -11.96
N PRO A 51 -33.01 -14.35 -11.10
CA PRO A 51 -32.74 -14.18 -9.69
C PRO A 51 -32.44 -15.53 -9.04
N PRO A 52 -31.38 -15.63 -8.22
CA PRO A 52 -31.09 -16.86 -7.51
C PRO A 52 -32.27 -17.23 -6.60
N GLY A 53 -32.51 -18.53 -6.47
CA GLY A 53 -33.48 -19.06 -5.52
C GLY A 53 -33.20 -18.57 -4.10
N ARG A 54 -34.23 -18.59 -3.25
CA ARG A 54 -34.06 -18.25 -1.82
C ARG A 54 -33.27 -19.29 -1.04
N ASP A 55 -33.01 -20.46 -1.63
CA ASP A 55 -32.20 -21.49 -1.03
C ASP A 55 -30.71 -21.14 -1.08
N LEU A 56 -30.00 -21.50 -0.03
CA LEU A 56 -28.57 -21.22 0.12
C LEU A 56 -27.74 -21.88 -0.99
N LYS A 57 -28.18 -23.02 -1.52
CA LYS A 57 -27.45 -23.75 -2.57
C LYS A 57 -27.50 -23.02 -3.91
N ALA A 58 -28.65 -22.48 -4.31
CA ALA A 58 -28.80 -21.68 -5.50
C ALA A 58 -28.04 -20.34 -5.40
N GLN A 59 -28.02 -19.72 -4.21
CA GLN A 59 -27.21 -18.52 -3.97
C GLN A 59 -25.72 -18.83 -4.08
N GLN A 60 -25.25 -19.93 -3.49
CA GLN A 60 -23.85 -20.37 -3.63
C GLN A 60 -23.50 -20.65 -5.09
N GLN A 61 -24.34 -21.36 -5.82
CA GLN A 61 -24.11 -21.64 -7.25
C GLN A 61 -24.04 -20.37 -8.09
N PHE A 62 -24.83 -19.35 -7.74
CA PHE A 62 -24.77 -18.04 -8.37
C PHE A 62 -23.48 -17.28 -8.04
N MET A 63 -22.97 -17.39 -6.82
CA MET A 63 -21.77 -16.70 -6.35
C MET A 63 -20.46 -17.32 -6.82
N ILE A 64 -20.38 -18.64 -7.02
CA ILE A 64 -19.18 -19.33 -7.51
C ILE A 64 -18.50 -18.63 -8.72
N PRO A 65 -19.22 -18.29 -9.81
CA PRO A 65 -18.60 -17.60 -10.94
C PRO A 65 -18.20 -16.15 -10.64
N VAL A 66 -18.88 -15.48 -9.71
CA VAL A 66 -18.54 -14.12 -9.27
C VAL A 66 -17.25 -14.14 -8.46
N ASP A 67 -17.14 -15.07 -7.52
CA ASP A 67 -15.94 -15.26 -6.70
C ASP A 67 -14.73 -15.62 -7.56
N ALA A 68 -14.90 -16.51 -8.55
CA ALA A 68 -13.84 -16.86 -9.49
C ALA A 68 -13.37 -15.64 -10.31
N ALA A 69 -14.30 -14.78 -10.75
CA ALA A 69 -13.96 -13.56 -11.48
C ALA A 69 -13.23 -12.55 -10.58
N MET A 70 -13.63 -12.41 -9.32
CA MET A 70 -12.95 -11.55 -8.36
C MET A 70 -11.53 -12.04 -8.06
N GLN A 71 -11.33 -13.35 -7.87
CA GLN A 71 -10.00 -13.93 -7.68
C GLN A 71 -9.10 -13.70 -8.90
N ALA A 72 -9.63 -13.83 -10.11
CA ALA A 72 -8.89 -13.54 -11.33
C ALA A 72 -8.48 -12.06 -11.43
N ALA A 73 -9.35 -11.13 -11.01
CA ALA A 73 -9.03 -9.71 -10.96
C ALA A 73 -7.90 -9.42 -9.95
N VAL A 74 -7.92 -10.05 -8.77
CA VAL A 74 -6.86 -9.94 -7.77
C VAL A 74 -5.51 -10.44 -8.32
N GLU A 75 -5.48 -11.59 -9.00
CA GLU A 75 -4.24 -12.13 -9.55
C GLU A 75 -3.67 -11.23 -10.66
N ARG A 76 -4.52 -10.59 -11.47
CA ARG A 76 -4.06 -9.61 -12.48
C ARG A 76 -3.38 -8.40 -11.85
N VAL A 77 -3.90 -7.89 -10.74
CA VAL A 77 -3.26 -6.80 -10.00
C VAL A 77 -1.91 -7.23 -9.47
N ARG A 78 -1.84 -8.42 -8.87
CA ARG A 78 -0.60 -9.01 -8.38
C ARG A 78 0.46 -9.08 -9.48
N GLN A 79 0.07 -9.53 -10.67
CA GLN A 79 0.95 -9.58 -11.85
C GLN A 79 1.32 -8.18 -12.38
N CYS A 80 0.39 -7.22 -12.34
CA CYS A 80 0.66 -5.84 -12.73
C CYS A 80 1.69 -5.20 -11.80
N GLU A 81 1.57 -5.42 -10.49
CA GLU A 81 2.54 -4.98 -9.49
C GLU A 81 3.90 -5.66 -9.65
N GLU A 82 3.93 -6.97 -9.87
CA GLU A 82 5.18 -7.71 -10.12
C GLU A 82 5.91 -7.17 -11.36
N LYS A 83 5.18 -6.89 -12.45
CA LYS A 83 5.74 -6.27 -13.65
C LYS A 83 6.21 -4.84 -13.39
N ALA A 84 5.43 -4.04 -12.64
CA ALA A 84 5.79 -2.68 -12.29
C ALA A 84 7.06 -2.63 -11.41
N ARG A 85 7.20 -3.57 -10.47
CA ARG A 85 8.41 -3.73 -9.64
C ARG A 85 9.61 -4.23 -10.45
N GLY A 86 9.39 -5.19 -11.37
CA GLY A 86 10.42 -5.69 -12.28
C GLY A 86 10.88 -4.67 -13.35
N ALA A 87 10.04 -3.67 -13.64
CA ALA A 87 10.34 -2.58 -14.57
C ALA A 87 11.12 -1.42 -13.94
N VAL A 88 11.29 -1.40 -12.61
CA VAL A 88 12.22 -0.45 -11.97
C VAL A 88 13.63 -0.93 -12.33
N PRO A 89 14.43 -0.16 -13.08
CA PRO A 89 15.80 -0.56 -13.38
C PRO A 89 16.53 -0.80 -12.06
N ALA A 90 17.07 -2.01 -11.89
CA ALA A 90 17.86 -2.33 -10.70
C ALA A 90 18.95 -1.26 -10.57
N PRO A 91 19.09 -0.60 -9.40
CA PRO A 91 20.16 0.37 -9.22
C PRO A 91 21.49 -0.31 -9.53
N SER A 92 22.32 0.36 -10.33
CA SER A 92 23.64 -0.14 -10.67
C SER A 92 24.43 -0.53 -9.42
N VAL A 93 25.34 -1.51 -9.54
CA VAL A 93 26.22 -1.90 -8.41
C VAL A 93 26.96 -0.67 -7.85
N ALA A 94 27.32 0.28 -8.71
CA ALA A 94 27.96 1.54 -8.32
C ALA A 94 27.04 2.47 -7.50
N SER A 95 25.77 2.62 -7.88
CA SER A 95 24.79 3.43 -7.12
C SER A 95 24.46 2.78 -5.77
N ASN A 96 24.39 1.45 -5.70
CA ASN A 96 24.22 0.73 -4.44
C ASN A 96 25.43 0.92 -3.51
N LEU A 97 26.64 0.89 -4.07
CA LEU A 97 27.87 1.11 -3.29
C LEU A 97 27.95 2.55 -2.74
N ARG A 98 27.62 3.56 -3.56
CA ARG A 98 27.55 4.96 -3.12
C ARG A 98 26.48 5.18 -2.05
N ALA A 99 25.29 4.62 -2.23
CA ALA A 99 24.23 4.70 -1.25
C ALA A 99 24.65 4.08 0.10
N LYS A 100 25.35 2.93 0.05
CA LYS A 100 25.91 2.30 1.25
C LYS A 100 26.95 3.20 1.92
N GLN A 101 27.85 3.82 1.16
CA GLN A 101 28.84 4.77 1.71
C GLN A 101 28.19 5.98 2.40
N CYS A 102 27.11 6.53 1.82
CA CYS A 102 26.35 7.61 2.45
C CYS A 102 25.76 7.19 3.82
N ILE A 103 25.23 5.97 3.91
CA ILE A 103 24.66 5.43 5.15
C ILE A 103 25.77 5.18 6.18
N ASP A 104 26.83 4.46 5.79
CA ASP A 104 27.95 4.13 6.68
C ASP A 104 28.67 5.38 7.22
N GLN A 105 28.69 6.48 6.46
CA GLN A 105 29.24 7.75 6.92
C GLN A 105 28.33 8.42 7.95
N ALA A 106 27.02 8.50 7.68
CA ALA A 106 26.06 9.11 8.61
C ALA A 106 26.00 8.33 9.94
N ASP A 107 26.00 7.00 9.88
CA ASP A 107 26.00 6.15 11.07
C ASP A 107 27.24 6.38 11.94
N ARG A 108 28.42 6.51 11.31
CA ARG A 108 29.66 6.87 12.03
C ARG A 108 29.55 8.23 12.72
N GLN A 109 29.00 9.24 12.04
CA GLN A 109 28.82 10.58 12.63
C GLN A 109 27.85 10.56 13.81
N ILE A 110 26.76 9.80 13.73
CA ILE A 110 25.82 9.62 14.85
C ILE A 110 26.48 8.85 16.00
N THR A 111 27.23 7.78 15.72
CA THR A 111 27.97 7.05 16.75
C THR A 111 28.97 7.96 17.46
N GLU A 112 29.74 8.75 16.73
CA GLU A 112 30.68 9.73 17.30
C GLU A 112 29.97 10.80 18.14
N LEU A 113 28.85 11.34 17.64
CA LEU A 113 28.03 12.31 18.37
C LEU A 113 27.51 11.75 19.70
N ARG A 114 27.03 10.50 19.67
CA ARG A 114 26.59 9.77 20.87
C ARG A 114 27.74 9.50 21.82
N GLN A 115 28.91 9.12 21.32
CA GLN A 115 30.11 8.90 22.14
C GLN A 115 30.59 10.20 22.81
N ARG A 116 30.61 11.33 22.09
CA ARG A 116 30.96 12.65 22.65
C ARG A 116 30.05 13.06 23.82
N ASN A 117 28.80 12.61 23.79
CA ASN A 117 27.81 12.93 24.81
C ASN A 117 27.51 11.75 25.75
N ALA A 118 28.25 10.64 25.63
CA ALA A 118 28.07 9.48 26.49
C ALA A 118 28.40 9.83 27.94
N GLY A 119 27.54 9.41 28.87
CA GLY A 119 27.69 9.71 30.30
C GLY A 119 27.26 11.13 30.71
N ARG A 120 26.80 11.98 29.77
CA ARG A 120 26.26 13.31 30.08
C ARG A 120 24.76 13.21 30.40
N ASN A 121 24.43 12.87 31.64
CA ASN A 121 23.04 12.65 32.06
C ASN A 121 22.23 13.94 32.28
N ASN A 122 22.88 15.11 32.39
CA ASN A 122 22.23 16.40 32.67
C ASN A 122 22.65 17.45 31.64
N LEU A 123 22.19 17.29 30.40
CA LEU A 123 22.32 18.34 29.38
C LEU A 123 21.34 19.47 29.68
N SER A 124 21.82 20.70 29.67
CA SER A 124 20.96 21.88 29.71
C SER A 124 20.05 21.92 28.47
N ARG A 125 18.95 22.67 28.53
CA ARG A 125 18.03 22.83 27.40
C ARG A 125 18.74 23.32 26.13
N GLY A 126 19.71 24.22 26.26
CA GLY A 126 20.50 24.71 25.14
C GLY A 126 21.34 23.60 24.49
N GLU A 127 21.96 22.76 25.30
CA GLU A 127 22.76 21.62 24.82
C GLU A 127 21.91 20.52 24.19
N GLN A 128 20.70 20.27 24.72
CA GLN A 128 19.75 19.34 24.11
C GLN A 128 19.28 19.83 22.73
N MET A 129 19.05 21.14 22.57
CA MET A 129 18.70 21.72 21.27
C MET A 129 19.89 21.62 20.30
N ALA A 130 21.10 21.95 20.74
CA ALA A 130 22.30 21.82 19.92
C ALA A 130 22.55 20.38 19.45
N LEU A 131 22.34 19.38 20.32
CA LEU A 131 22.45 17.96 19.96
C LEU A 131 21.45 17.57 18.87
N ARG A 132 20.18 17.99 19.01
CA ARG A 132 19.15 17.73 18.01
C ARG A 132 19.46 18.41 16.68
N ASP A 133 19.94 19.64 16.71
CA ASP A 133 20.34 20.36 15.49
C ASP A 133 21.51 19.66 14.79
N GLU A 134 22.44 19.09 15.54
CA GLU A 134 23.56 18.32 14.99
C GLU A 134 23.10 16.98 14.39
N GLU A 135 22.20 16.25 15.06
CA GLU A 135 21.55 15.05 14.50
C GLU A 135 20.79 15.37 13.21
N ASN A 136 19.99 16.44 13.21
CA ASN A 136 19.23 16.88 12.03
C ASN A 136 20.15 17.20 10.84
N ARG A 137 21.30 17.85 11.08
CA ARG A 137 22.29 18.13 10.03
C ARG A 137 22.91 16.86 9.45
N ILE A 138 23.15 15.85 10.27
CA ILE A 138 23.66 14.55 9.81
C ILE A 138 22.61 13.86 8.92
N ASP A 139 21.34 13.89 9.33
CA ASP A 139 20.23 13.31 8.55
C ASP A 139 19.98 14.05 7.22
N GLU A 140 20.09 15.38 7.22
CA GLU A 140 19.99 16.19 6.00
C GLU A 140 21.14 15.88 5.03
N SER A 141 22.38 15.86 5.52
CA SER A 141 23.57 15.47 4.75
C SER A 141 23.46 14.06 4.17
N ARG A 142 22.96 13.10 4.96
CA ARG A 142 22.67 11.74 4.49
C ARG A 142 21.65 11.74 3.36
N SER A 143 20.58 12.51 3.50
CA SER A 143 19.51 12.62 2.50
C SER A 143 19.98 13.27 1.20
N ASP A 144 20.85 14.29 1.29
CA ASP A 144 21.52 14.90 0.13
C ASP A 144 22.44 13.91 -0.58
N CYS A 145 23.27 13.18 0.17
CA CYS A 145 24.17 12.16 -0.38
C CYS A 145 23.39 11.04 -1.09
N LEU A 146 22.30 10.55 -0.48
CA LEU A 146 21.44 9.54 -1.09
C LEU A 146 20.72 10.05 -2.34
N ARG A 147 20.38 11.34 -2.41
CA ARG A 147 19.83 11.96 -3.64
C ARG A 147 20.87 12.00 -4.76
N GLN A 148 22.13 12.27 -4.45
CA GLN A 148 23.23 12.30 -5.42
C GLN A 148 23.73 10.91 -5.84
N ALA A 149 23.44 9.88 -5.04
CA ALA A 149 23.83 8.50 -5.30
C ALA A 149 22.86 7.74 -6.24
N ARG A 150 21.70 8.32 -6.54
CA ARG A 150 20.71 7.82 -7.51
C ARG A 150 21.05 8.26 -8.92
#